data_AF-A0A7Y7BBV2-F1
#
_entry.id   AF-A0A7Y7BBV2-F1
#
_cell.length_a   1.000
_cell.length_b   1.000
_cell.length_c   1.000
_cell.angle_alpha   90.00
_cell.angle_beta   90.00
_cell.angle_gamma   90.00
#
_symmetry.space_group_name_H-M   'P 1'
#
loop_
_entity.id
_entity.type
_entity.pdbx_description
1 polymer ?
#
loop_
_entity_poly.entity_id
_entity_poly.type
_entity_poly.pdbx_seq_one_letter_code
_entity_poly.pdbx_strand_id
1 'polypeptide(L)'
;LGGGGGGHVPPGGHGGGGHGGGGGDHGGGGHDGGGTPPPPHEGGTYNPGPDDKIPHLQRQDDNFGAEHNRKGQRKSHLNADGDLVPADPNGDASIVDHIVGRDPKKSESPYTSLSEDGADAKDYGGKKIRVDLPNLVKDIADGKVKGVEVYSPKEVEAAIQQSADKIAGEHVNIDVPPGTSYDDISKRAAEMAKEHGWGKAKTKRIEQRIKDMMHTRRDSEWLIKGVVPHEYIHEAS
;
A
#
# COMPACT_ATOMS: atom_id res chain seq x y z
N LEU A 1 -75.07 -9.16 10.99
CA LEU A 1 -74.53 -7.79 10.92
C LEU A 1 -73.26 -7.91 10.08
N GLY A 2 -73.21 -7.65 8.77
CA GLY A 2 -73.72 -6.48 8.06
C GLY A 2 -72.63 -5.39 8.05
N GLY A 3 -72.05 -4.96 6.93
CA GLY A 3 -72.17 -5.41 5.54
C GLY A 3 -71.65 -4.36 4.54
N GLY A 4 -71.14 -4.81 3.38
CA GLY A 4 -70.80 -3.96 2.21
C GLY A 4 -69.51 -3.12 2.31
N GLY A 5 -68.86 -2.72 1.20
CA GLY A 5 -69.10 -3.12 -0.19
C GLY A 5 -68.69 -2.04 -1.22
N GLY A 6 -68.03 -2.44 -2.31
CA GLY A 6 -67.69 -1.61 -3.48
C GLY A 6 -66.48 -0.66 -3.27
N GLY A 7 -65.59 -0.40 -4.25
CA GLY A 7 -65.45 -0.93 -5.61
C GLY A 7 -65.61 0.12 -6.72
N HIS A 8 -64.52 0.68 -7.23
CA HIS A 8 -64.48 1.33 -8.56
C HIS A 8 -63.05 1.51 -9.14
N VAL A 9 -62.93 1.35 -10.46
CA VAL A 9 -61.75 1.49 -11.35
C VAL A 9 -62.31 1.63 -12.80
N PRO A 10 -61.66 2.23 -13.83
CA PRO A 10 -60.59 3.24 -13.93
C PRO A 10 -61.25 4.60 -14.35
N PRO A 11 -61.00 5.34 -15.47
CA PRO A 11 -59.82 5.55 -16.35
C PRO A 11 -59.48 7.02 -16.73
N GLY A 12 -58.34 7.21 -17.42
CA GLY A 12 -57.96 8.42 -18.19
C GLY A 12 -56.84 9.27 -17.54
N GLY A 13 -55.93 9.91 -18.27
CA GLY A 13 -55.69 9.89 -19.73
C GLY A 13 -55.05 11.19 -20.25
N HIS A 14 -53.99 11.06 -21.07
CA HIS A 14 -53.41 12.08 -21.99
C HIS A 14 -52.74 13.37 -21.47
N GLY A 15 -51.67 13.76 -22.20
CA GLY A 15 -51.10 15.12 -22.27
C GLY A 15 -49.77 15.31 -21.51
N GLY A 16 -48.68 15.83 -22.08
CA GLY A 16 -48.39 16.19 -23.47
C GLY A 16 -47.60 17.51 -23.58
N GLY A 17 -46.37 17.47 -24.13
CA GLY A 17 -45.50 18.65 -24.36
C GLY A 17 -44.92 19.31 -23.09
N GLY A 18 -43.87 20.12 -23.15
CA GLY A 18 -42.99 20.47 -24.28
C GLY A 18 -42.07 21.67 -23.95
N HIS A 19 -40.83 21.64 -24.45
CA HIS A 19 -39.88 22.74 -24.68
C HIS A 19 -39.75 23.95 -23.73
N GLY A 20 -38.50 24.18 -23.29
CA GLY A 20 -37.97 25.45 -22.78
C GLY A 20 -36.70 25.18 -21.95
N GLY A 21 -35.50 25.67 -22.26
CA GLY A 21 -35.12 26.72 -23.20
C GLY A 21 -34.72 28.00 -22.45
N GLY A 22 -33.53 28.00 -21.84
CA GLY A 22 -33.01 29.16 -21.09
C GLY A 22 -31.51 29.01 -20.86
N GLY A 23 -30.71 29.89 -21.46
CA GLY A 23 -29.26 29.94 -21.26
C GLY A 23 -28.90 30.69 -19.97
N GLY A 24 -27.73 30.38 -19.42
CA GLY A 24 -27.13 31.05 -18.27
C GLY A 24 -25.62 31.00 -18.38
N ASP A 25 -25.04 32.02 -19.01
CA ASP A 25 -23.60 32.22 -19.11
C ASP A 25 -23.13 33.07 -17.91
N HIS A 26 -22.42 32.46 -16.96
CA HIS A 26 -21.67 33.14 -15.92
C HIS A 26 -20.44 32.32 -15.54
N GLY A 27 -19.26 32.82 -15.90
CA GLY A 27 -17.98 32.24 -15.51
C GLY A 27 -17.39 32.83 -14.22
N GLY A 28 -16.36 32.15 -13.70
CA GLY A 28 -15.34 32.73 -12.83
C GLY A 28 -15.62 32.72 -11.33
N GLY A 29 -14.70 32.12 -10.55
CA GLY A 29 -14.66 32.30 -9.09
C GLY A 29 -14.65 31.04 -8.22
N GLY A 30 -14.10 29.92 -8.70
CA GLY A 30 -13.99 28.69 -7.91
C GLY A 30 -12.91 28.75 -6.82
N HIS A 31 -13.20 29.41 -5.70
CA HIS A 31 -12.47 29.26 -4.44
C HIS A 31 -13.49 28.95 -3.34
N ASP A 32 -13.55 27.68 -2.91
CA ASP A 32 -13.95 27.21 -1.57
C ASP A 32 -13.96 25.67 -1.57
N GLY A 33 -12.78 25.10 -1.82
CA GLY A 33 -12.53 23.66 -1.80
C GLY A 33 -12.28 23.14 -0.38
N GLY A 34 -13.21 23.37 0.55
CA GLY A 34 -13.21 22.78 1.90
C GLY A 34 -13.51 21.28 1.87
N GLY A 35 -12.76 20.52 1.07
CA GLY A 35 -12.90 19.09 0.94
C GLY A 35 -12.42 18.38 2.21
N THR A 36 -13.33 17.68 2.88
CA THR A 36 -12.96 16.63 3.83
C THR A 36 -11.91 15.74 3.16
N PRO A 37 -10.76 15.44 3.80
CA PRO A 37 -9.81 14.51 3.23
C PRO A 37 -10.52 13.18 2.93
N PRO A 38 -10.26 12.55 1.78
CA PRO A 38 -10.91 11.29 1.45
C PRO A 38 -10.65 10.25 2.54
N PRO A 39 -11.61 9.33 2.79
CA PRO A 39 -11.41 8.28 3.79
C PRO A 39 -10.15 7.47 3.47
N PRO A 40 -9.45 6.93 4.48
CA PRO A 40 -8.18 6.24 4.28
C PRO A 40 -8.41 4.89 3.59
N HIS A 41 -8.36 4.90 2.27
CA HIS A 41 -8.03 3.73 1.50
C HIS A 41 -6.54 3.43 1.74
N GLU A 42 -6.22 2.21 2.20
CA GLU A 42 -4.87 1.65 2.06
C GLU A 42 -4.65 1.32 0.58
N GLY A 43 -4.45 2.36 -0.23
CA GLY A 43 -4.49 2.31 -1.69
C GLY A 43 -3.44 1.38 -2.28
N GLY A 44 -3.88 0.45 -3.10
CA GLY A 44 -3.07 -0.51 -3.85
C GLY A 44 -3.64 -0.77 -5.24
N THR A 45 -2.91 -1.54 -6.06
CA THR A 45 -2.97 -1.53 -7.54
C THR A 45 -2.50 -0.19 -8.13
N TYR A 46 -1.26 0.15 -7.79
CA TYR A 46 -0.46 1.24 -8.37
C TYR A 46 -0.86 1.59 -9.82
N ASN A 47 -1.35 2.82 -9.99
CA ASN A 47 -1.71 3.38 -11.30
C ASN A 47 -0.65 4.43 -11.70
N PRO A 48 0.25 4.12 -12.64
CA PRO A 48 1.31 5.03 -13.06
C PRO A 48 0.75 6.30 -13.72
N GLY A 49 1.42 7.43 -13.50
CA GLY A 49 1.21 8.63 -14.29
C GLY A 49 1.57 8.41 -15.78
N PRO A 50 1.09 9.27 -16.71
CA PRO A 50 1.33 9.10 -18.14
C PRO A 50 2.82 9.15 -18.52
N ASP A 51 3.65 9.81 -17.70
CA ASP A 51 5.11 9.91 -17.88
C ASP A 51 5.90 9.01 -16.90
N ASP A 52 5.22 8.23 -16.04
CA ASP A 52 5.88 7.34 -15.07
C ASP A 52 6.48 6.13 -15.80
N LYS A 53 7.80 5.99 -15.74
CA LYS A 53 8.47 4.76 -16.15
C LYS A 53 8.26 3.69 -15.07
N ILE A 54 7.37 2.73 -15.32
CA ILE A 54 7.20 1.56 -14.45
C ILE A 54 8.55 0.80 -14.37
N PRO A 55 9.16 0.63 -13.19
CA PRO A 55 10.42 -0.09 -13.05
C PRO A 55 10.16 -1.60 -13.13
N HIS A 56 11.21 -2.39 -13.40
CA HIS A 56 11.18 -3.79 -12.97
C HIS A 56 11.62 -3.86 -11.51
N LEU A 57 11.12 -4.86 -10.79
CA LEU A 57 11.47 -5.07 -9.39
C LEU A 57 12.47 -6.21 -9.26
N GLN A 58 13.21 -6.23 -8.16
CA GLN A 58 14.14 -7.27 -7.78
C GLN A 58 13.87 -7.73 -6.34
N ARG A 59 14.17 -9.00 -6.07
CA ARG A 59 14.25 -9.57 -4.72
C ARG A 59 15.46 -10.49 -4.65
N GLN A 60 16.17 -10.48 -3.52
CA GLN A 60 17.31 -11.35 -3.25
C GLN A 60 17.00 -12.31 -2.10
N ASP A 61 17.54 -13.53 -2.18
CA ASP A 61 17.39 -14.56 -1.14
C ASP A 61 18.44 -15.67 -1.31
N ASP A 62 18.85 -16.34 -0.24
CA ASP A 62 19.68 -17.56 -0.33
C ASP A 62 18.90 -18.74 -0.94
N ASN A 63 17.61 -18.85 -0.60
CA ASN A 63 16.76 -19.95 -1.03
C ASN A 63 15.30 -19.52 -1.18
N PHE A 64 14.93 -19.24 -2.43
CA PHE A 64 13.54 -18.95 -2.81
C PHE A 64 12.57 -20.12 -2.59
N GLY A 65 13.01 -21.38 -2.60
CA GLY A 65 12.14 -22.54 -2.33
C GLY A 65 11.88 -22.81 -0.83
N ALA A 66 12.41 -21.97 0.07
CA ALA A 66 12.21 -22.13 1.52
C ALA A 66 11.09 -21.22 2.03
N GLU A 67 9.98 -21.83 2.47
CA GLU A 67 8.85 -21.15 3.12
C GLU A 67 9.21 -20.45 4.44
N HIS A 68 10.31 -20.86 5.09
CA HIS A 68 10.71 -20.38 6.41
C HIS A 68 12.15 -19.84 6.39
N ASN A 69 12.41 -18.76 7.14
CA ASN A 69 13.75 -18.20 7.30
C ASN A 69 14.55 -18.93 8.40
N ARG A 70 15.82 -18.56 8.60
CA ARG A 70 16.73 -19.17 9.60
C ARG A 70 16.26 -19.06 11.07
N LYS A 71 15.21 -18.28 11.36
CA LYS A 71 14.57 -18.13 12.68
C LYS A 71 13.23 -18.89 12.79
N GLY A 72 12.82 -19.61 11.74
CA GLY A 72 11.52 -20.30 11.68
C GLY A 72 10.32 -19.39 11.39
N GLN A 73 10.54 -18.15 10.93
CA GLN A 73 9.47 -17.25 10.52
C GLN A 73 9.06 -17.55 9.07
N ARG A 74 7.76 -17.51 8.76
CA ARG A 74 7.30 -17.64 7.37
C ARG A 74 7.79 -16.45 6.53
N LYS A 75 8.10 -16.71 5.26
CA LYS A 75 8.65 -15.74 4.31
C LYS A 75 8.07 -15.96 2.91
N SER A 76 8.19 -14.92 2.09
CA SER A 76 7.91 -15.05 0.67
C SER A 76 8.85 -16.07 0.02
N HIS A 77 8.30 -16.93 -0.83
CA HIS A 77 8.97 -18.05 -1.45
C HIS A 77 8.40 -18.29 -2.86
N LEU A 78 9.13 -19.03 -3.70
CA LEU A 78 8.59 -19.59 -4.95
C LEU A 78 7.96 -20.95 -4.64
N ASN A 79 6.72 -21.15 -5.09
CA ASN A 79 6.04 -22.46 -4.98
C ASN A 79 6.56 -23.44 -6.05
N ALA A 80 5.93 -24.62 -6.15
CA ALA A 80 6.31 -25.65 -7.12
C ALA A 80 6.02 -25.25 -8.59
N ASP A 81 5.06 -24.34 -8.81
CA ASP A 81 4.66 -23.82 -10.11
C ASP A 81 5.51 -22.60 -10.54
N GLY A 82 6.34 -22.07 -9.63
CA GLY A 82 7.21 -20.91 -9.84
C GLY A 82 6.60 -19.56 -9.43
N ASP A 83 5.40 -19.54 -8.85
CA ASP A 83 4.75 -18.30 -8.41
C ASP A 83 5.40 -17.78 -7.12
N LEU A 84 5.52 -16.46 -6.98
CA LEU A 84 6.01 -15.81 -5.77
C LEU A 84 4.87 -15.63 -4.78
N VAL A 85 4.84 -16.53 -3.80
CA VAL A 85 3.86 -16.58 -2.72
C VAL A 85 4.38 -15.75 -1.53
N PRO A 86 3.59 -14.83 -0.93
CA PRO A 86 3.94 -14.13 0.30
C PRO A 86 3.94 -15.06 1.53
N ALA A 87 4.28 -14.54 2.72
CA ALA A 87 4.36 -15.35 3.94
C ALA A 87 3.00 -15.98 4.35
N ASP A 88 1.90 -15.27 4.12
CA ASP A 88 0.53 -15.81 4.17
C ASP A 88 -0.38 -14.99 3.22
N PRO A 89 -0.76 -15.51 2.04
CA PRO A 89 -1.62 -14.80 1.08
C PRO A 89 -2.99 -14.37 1.64
N ASN A 90 -3.47 -15.04 2.69
CA ASN A 90 -4.76 -14.74 3.34
C ASN A 90 -4.60 -13.94 4.63
N GLY A 91 -3.37 -13.49 4.93
CA GLY A 91 -3.02 -12.74 6.12
C GLY A 91 -3.63 -11.34 6.20
N ASP A 92 -3.80 -10.85 7.42
CA ASP A 92 -4.42 -9.56 7.77
C ASP A 92 -3.41 -8.49 8.22
N ALA A 93 -2.11 -8.78 8.17
CA ALA A 93 -1.08 -7.82 8.55
C ALA A 93 -1.14 -6.57 7.65
N SER A 94 -1.06 -5.37 8.25
CA SER A 94 -0.99 -4.12 7.47
C SER A 94 0.37 -3.95 6.80
N ILE A 95 0.48 -3.00 5.86
CA ILE A 95 1.77 -2.54 5.30
C ILE A 95 2.79 -2.30 6.41
N VAL A 96 2.39 -1.56 7.44
CA VAL A 96 3.30 -1.16 8.52
C VAL A 96 3.69 -2.34 9.42
N ASP A 97 2.82 -3.33 9.60
CA ASP A 97 3.20 -4.56 10.31
C ASP A 97 4.21 -5.39 9.51
N HIS A 98 4.07 -5.43 8.17
CA HIS A 98 5.06 -6.07 7.29
C HIS A 98 6.42 -5.40 7.41
N ILE A 99 6.48 -4.06 7.31
CA ILE A 99 7.71 -3.27 7.33
C ILE A 99 8.42 -3.40 8.68
N VAL A 100 7.68 -3.30 9.79
CA VAL A 100 8.22 -3.45 11.16
C VAL A 100 8.82 -4.84 11.41
N GLY A 101 8.37 -5.87 10.68
CA GLY A 101 9.04 -7.17 10.65
C GLY A 101 8.97 -7.97 11.96
N ARG A 102 7.93 -7.76 12.77
CA ARG A 102 7.74 -8.45 14.07
C ARG A 102 6.66 -9.53 13.97
N ASP A 103 6.89 -10.66 14.60
CA ASP A 103 5.90 -11.73 14.73
C ASP A 103 4.80 -11.38 15.75
N PRO A 104 3.59 -11.96 15.60
CA PRO A 104 3.21 -12.94 14.57
C PRO A 104 3.01 -12.33 13.17
N LYS A 105 2.72 -11.02 13.09
CA LYS A 105 2.29 -10.35 11.86
C LYS A 105 3.24 -10.45 10.67
N LYS A 106 4.56 -10.56 10.87
CA LYS A 106 5.50 -10.78 9.75
C LYS A 106 5.32 -12.16 9.09
N SER A 107 5.05 -13.20 9.89
CA SER A 107 4.76 -14.57 9.42
C SER A 107 3.30 -14.78 8.97
N GLU A 108 2.45 -13.77 9.14
CA GLU A 108 1.04 -13.69 8.71
C GLU A 108 0.86 -12.61 7.63
N SER A 109 1.91 -12.30 6.86
CA SER A 109 1.87 -11.14 5.97
C SER A 109 1.48 -11.51 4.54
N PRO A 110 0.46 -10.83 3.96
CA PRO A 110 0.04 -11.03 2.57
C PRO A 110 0.94 -10.31 1.56
N TYR A 111 1.95 -9.56 2.03
CA TYR A 111 2.87 -8.80 1.18
C TYR A 111 4.20 -9.54 0.98
N THR A 112 4.80 -9.29 -0.18
CA THR A 112 6.22 -9.53 -0.47
C THR A 112 6.90 -8.18 -0.70
N SER A 113 7.96 -7.88 0.06
CA SER A 113 8.87 -6.76 -0.27
C SER A 113 9.73 -7.09 -1.48
N LEU A 114 9.84 -6.10 -2.37
CA LEU A 114 10.79 -6.03 -3.46
C LEU A 114 11.42 -4.64 -3.49
N SER A 115 12.52 -4.50 -4.23
CA SER A 115 13.17 -3.22 -4.50
C SER A 115 13.12 -2.91 -5.99
N GLU A 116 13.24 -1.64 -6.37
CA GLU A 116 13.50 -1.27 -7.76
C GLU A 116 14.83 -1.89 -8.26
N ASP A 117 14.86 -2.37 -9.51
CA ASP A 117 16.07 -2.93 -10.12
C ASP A 117 17.14 -1.85 -10.30
N GLY A 118 18.26 -1.99 -9.58
CA GLY A 118 19.33 -0.99 -9.52
C GLY A 118 19.30 -0.08 -8.27
N ALA A 119 18.32 -0.24 -7.37
CA ALA A 119 18.36 0.41 -6.05
C ALA A 119 19.52 -0.13 -5.18
N ASP A 120 20.00 0.69 -4.23
CA ASP A 120 21.00 0.33 -3.19
C ASP A 120 20.34 -0.50 -2.07
N ALA A 121 19.63 -1.54 -2.50
CA ALA A 121 18.90 -2.45 -1.65
C ALA A 121 19.86 -3.36 -0.90
N LYS A 122 19.55 -3.62 0.37
CA LYS A 122 20.36 -4.53 1.19
C LYS A 122 20.45 -5.95 0.58
N ASP A 123 21.67 -6.48 0.54
CA ASP A 123 21.94 -7.88 0.16
C ASP A 123 21.32 -8.87 1.17
N TYR A 124 20.59 -9.85 0.63
CA TYR A 124 19.91 -10.92 1.38
C TYR A 124 20.25 -12.34 0.90
N GLY A 125 21.23 -12.50 0.00
CA GLY A 125 21.69 -13.81 -0.44
C GLY A 125 22.10 -13.88 -1.91
N GLY A 126 22.81 -14.96 -2.25
CA GLY A 126 23.44 -15.13 -3.56
C GLY A 126 22.52 -15.42 -4.76
N LYS A 127 21.19 -15.40 -4.60
CA LYS A 127 20.23 -15.53 -5.72
C LYS A 127 19.36 -14.30 -5.81
N LYS A 128 18.99 -13.93 -7.04
CA LYS A 128 18.12 -12.80 -7.36
C LYS A 128 17.00 -13.23 -8.31
N ILE A 129 15.78 -12.81 -8.02
CA ILE A 129 14.67 -12.83 -8.98
C ILE A 129 14.34 -11.39 -9.41
N ARG A 130 13.82 -11.26 -10.63
CA ARG A 130 13.23 -10.05 -11.20
C ARG A 130 11.73 -10.27 -11.34
N VAL A 131 10.94 -9.23 -11.08
CA VAL A 131 9.50 -9.20 -11.39
C VAL A 131 9.24 -8.20 -12.52
N ASP A 132 8.51 -8.64 -13.53
CA ASP A 132 8.05 -7.85 -14.67
C ASP A 132 6.81 -7.02 -14.31
N LEU A 133 7.03 -6.04 -13.43
CA LEU A 133 6.00 -5.12 -12.97
C LEU A 133 5.28 -4.36 -14.11
N PRO A 134 5.95 -3.92 -15.20
CA PRO A 134 5.25 -3.29 -16.34
C PRO A 134 4.11 -4.16 -16.91
N ASN A 135 4.37 -5.45 -17.17
CA ASN A 135 3.34 -6.36 -17.67
C ASN A 135 2.34 -6.77 -16.56
N LEU A 136 2.80 -6.96 -15.32
CA LEU A 136 1.93 -7.30 -14.19
C LEU A 136 0.89 -6.19 -13.92
N VAL A 137 1.31 -4.93 -13.84
CA VAL A 137 0.41 -3.77 -13.63
C VAL A 137 -0.58 -3.64 -14.79
N LYS A 138 -0.11 -3.83 -16.03
CA LYS A 138 -0.99 -3.85 -17.21
C LYS A 138 -2.05 -4.96 -17.10
N ASP A 139 -1.66 -6.18 -16.73
CA ASP A 139 -2.56 -7.32 -16.74
C ASP A 139 -3.48 -7.38 -15.51
N ILE A 140 -3.12 -6.70 -14.42
CA ILE A 140 -4.04 -6.32 -13.33
C ILE A 140 -5.09 -5.33 -13.86
N ALA A 141 -4.69 -4.27 -14.56
CA ALA A 141 -5.60 -3.26 -15.10
C ALA A 141 -6.53 -3.80 -16.20
N ASP A 142 -6.04 -4.71 -17.05
CA ASP A 142 -6.85 -5.47 -18.02
C ASP A 142 -7.77 -6.51 -17.33
N GLY A 143 -7.65 -6.74 -16.02
CA GLY A 143 -8.44 -7.69 -15.25
C GLY A 143 -8.10 -9.18 -15.47
N LYS A 144 -6.93 -9.47 -16.08
CA LYS A 144 -6.42 -10.83 -16.30
C LYS A 144 -5.84 -11.41 -15.02
N VAL A 145 -4.98 -10.63 -14.35
CA VAL A 145 -4.45 -10.95 -13.01
C VAL A 145 -5.42 -10.43 -11.96
N LYS A 146 -5.70 -11.24 -10.93
CA LYS A 146 -6.69 -10.94 -9.88
C LYS A 146 -6.14 -11.36 -8.51
N GLY A 147 -6.58 -10.69 -7.45
CA GLY A 147 -6.09 -10.95 -6.10
C GLY A 147 -4.66 -10.49 -5.85
N VAL A 148 -4.12 -9.62 -6.73
CA VAL A 148 -2.79 -9.01 -6.61
C VAL A 148 -2.96 -7.50 -6.51
N GLU A 149 -2.34 -6.89 -5.50
CA GLU A 149 -2.33 -5.43 -5.32
C GLU A 149 -0.88 -4.95 -5.23
N VAL A 150 -0.52 -3.95 -6.05
CA VAL A 150 0.81 -3.34 -6.08
C VAL A 150 0.79 -2.03 -5.29
N TYR A 151 1.81 -1.79 -4.46
CA TYR A 151 2.03 -0.57 -3.70
C TYR A 151 3.42 -0.01 -4.01
N SER A 152 3.46 1.24 -4.46
CA SER A 152 4.68 1.99 -4.76
C SER A 152 5.40 2.47 -3.49
N PRO A 153 6.70 2.83 -3.57
CA PRO A 153 7.44 3.38 -2.43
C PRO A 153 6.73 4.56 -1.78
N LYS A 154 6.10 5.45 -2.57
CA LYS A 154 5.32 6.58 -2.06
C LYS A 154 4.12 6.14 -1.21
N GLU A 155 3.45 5.04 -1.58
CA GLU A 155 2.32 4.49 -0.81
C GLU A 155 2.80 3.80 0.47
N VAL A 156 3.93 3.08 0.42
CA VAL A 156 4.57 2.47 1.59
C VAL A 156 5.06 3.54 2.59
N GLU A 157 5.76 4.56 2.11
CA GLU A 157 6.18 5.72 2.89
C GLU A 157 4.98 6.45 3.52
N ALA A 158 3.92 6.68 2.75
CA ALA A 158 2.69 7.31 3.26
C ALA A 158 2.06 6.48 4.39
N ALA A 159 2.03 5.15 4.29
CA ALA A 159 1.54 4.28 5.36
C ALA A 159 2.42 4.37 6.64
N ILE A 160 3.75 4.44 6.49
CA ILE A 160 4.68 4.61 7.61
C ILE A 160 4.48 5.98 8.28
N GLN A 161 4.33 7.05 7.48
CA GLN A 161 4.06 8.41 7.97
C GLN A 161 2.73 8.48 8.72
N GLN A 162 1.64 7.98 8.13
CA GLN A 162 0.32 7.92 8.79
C GLN A 162 0.37 7.13 10.11
N SER A 163 1.17 6.06 10.17
CA SER A 163 1.39 5.32 11.41
C SER A 163 2.12 6.16 12.46
N ALA A 164 3.15 6.93 12.08
CA ALA A 164 3.85 7.83 12.98
C ALA A 164 2.93 8.95 13.49
N ASP A 165 2.15 9.57 12.61
CA ASP A 165 1.19 10.62 12.97
C ASP A 165 0.13 10.09 13.94
N LYS A 166 -0.39 8.87 13.70
CA LYS A 166 -1.31 8.17 14.61
C LYS A 166 -0.67 7.79 15.95
N ILE A 167 0.64 7.57 16.00
CA ILE A 167 1.40 7.33 17.25
C ILE A 167 1.61 8.65 18.01
N ALA A 168 1.92 9.73 17.31
CA ALA A 168 2.11 11.06 17.87
C ALA A 168 0.79 11.63 18.41
N GLY A 169 -0.29 11.50 17.65
CA GLY A 169 -1.58 12.19 17.85
C GLY A 169 -1.73 13.46 17.00
N GLU A 170 -0.72 13.77 16.17
CA GLU A 170 -0.58 14.95 15.33
C GLU A 170 0.42 14.64 14.20
N HIS A 171 0.53 15.49 13.18
CA HIS A 171 1.51 15.27 12.10
C HIS A 171 2.94 15.53 12.59
N VAL A 172 3.86 14.60 12.34
CA VAL A 172 5.26 14.69 12.78
C VAL A 172 6.25 14.31 11.69
N ASN A 173 7.25 15.16 11.44
CA ASN A 173 8.27 14.88 10.42
C ASN A 173 9.25 13.80 10.92
N ILE A 174 9.11 12.57 10.41
CA ILE A 174 9.99 11.43 10.71
C ILE A 174 11.14 11.25 9.71
N ASP A 175 11.31 12.16 8.75
CA ASP A 175 12.35 12.06 7.73
C ASP A 175 13.75 12.20 8.32
N VAL A 176 14.66 11.37 7.81
CA VAL A 176 16.11 11.44 8.02
C VAL A 176 16.83 11.12 6.71
N PRO A 177 18.05 11.64 6.49
CA PRO A 177 18.87 11.26 5.34
C PRO A 177 19.11 9.73 5.26
N PRO A 178 19.21 9.14 4.05
CA PRO A 178 19.68 7.77 3.89
C PRO A 178 21.03 7.55 4.59
N GLY A 179 21.18 6.41 5.27
CA GLY A 179 22.41 6.09 6.01
C GLY A 179 22.57 6.79 7.38
N THR A 180 21.56 7.51 7.87
CA THR A 180 21.58 8.10 9.23
C THR A 180 21.79 7.00 10.28
N SER A 181 22.71 7.24 11.23
CA SER A 181 23.03 6.25 12.25
C SER A 181 21.85 5.98 13.19
N TYR A 182 21.74 4.76 13.73
CA TYR A 182 20.70 4.43 14.70
C TYR A 182 20.82 5.23 16.00
N ASP A 183 22.02 5.70 16.35
CA ASP A 183 22.22 6.59 17.51
C ASP A 183 21.67 7.99 17.23
N ASP A 184 21.84 8.52 16.02
CA ASP A 184 21.30 9.83 15.63
C ASP A 184 19.78 9.78 15.45
N ILE A 185 19.23 8.68 14.94
CA ILE A 185 17.78 8.43 14.96
C ILE A 185 17.25 8.37 16.41
N SER A 186 18.00 7.74 17.32
CA SER A 186 17.62 7.68 18.74
C SER A 186 17.67 9.05 19.42
N LYS A 187 18.64 9.90 19.07
CA LYS A 187 18.71 11.31 19.52
C LYS A 187 17.53 12.11 19.00
N ARG A 188 17.24 12.07 17.69
CA ARG A 188 16.10 12.73 17.05
C ARG A 188 14.78 12.35 17.72
N ALA A 189 14.53 11.05 17.91
CA ALA A 189 13.33 10.58 18.60
C ALA A 189 13.24 11.08 20.05
N ALA A 190 14.37 11.18 20.77
CA ALA A 190 14.42 11.73 22.12
C ALA A 190 14.25 13.26 22.18
N GLU A 191 14.60 13.98 21.12
CA GLU A 191 14.35 15.42 20.97
C GLU A 191 12.87 15.70 20.71
N MET A 192 12.27 15.01 19.73
CA MET A 192 10.81 15.05 19.49
C MET A 192 10.04 14.69 20.76
N ALA A 193 10.50 13.70 21.53
CA ALA A 193 9.85 13.34 22.78
C ALA A 193 9.90 14.42 23.87
N LYS A 194 10.90 15.32 23.86
CA LYS A 194 10.95 16.49 24.76
C LYS A 194 10.00 17.58 24.26
N GLU A 195 10.02 17.87 22.96
CA GLU A 195 9.19 18.87 22.30
C GLU A 195 7.69 18.59 22.49
N HIS A 196 7.26 17.36 22.20
CA HIS A 196 5.87 16.94 22.27
C HIS A 196 5.47 16.28 23.61
N GLY A 197 6.35 16.30 24.63
CA GLY A 197 6.06 15.75 25.97
C GLY A 197 5.78 14.24 26.03
N TRP A 198 6.39 13.45 25.14
CA TRP A 198 6.10 12.01 24.99
C TRP A 198 6.82 11.12 26.01
N GLY A 199 6.10 10.13 26.54
CA GLY A 199 6.68 9.05 27.34
C GLY A 199 7.43 7.99 26.51
N LYS A 200 8.39 7.32 27.17
CA LYS A 200 9.34 6.33 26.59
C LYS A 200 8.74 5.36 25.56
N ALA A 201 7.54 4.83 25.81
CA ALA A 201 6.88 3.87 24.93
C ALA A 201 6.48 4.50 23.58
N LYS A 202 5.98 5.74 23.58
CA LYS A 202 5.65 6.48 22.35
C LYS A 202 6.95 6.86 21.61
N THR A 203 7.96 7.35 22.34
CA THR A 203 9.31 7.62 21.81
C THR A 203 9.88 6.43 21.03
N LYS A 204 9.87 5.22 21.62
CA LYS A 204 10.39 4.02 20.95
C LYS A 204 9.60 3.56 19.74
N ARG A 205 8.31 3.90 19.65
CA ARG A 205 7.49 3.63 18.45
C ARG A 205 7.80 4.64 17.33
N ILE A 206 8.00 5.91 17.65
CA ILE A 206 8.45 6.93 16.67
C ILE A 206 9.88 6.64 16.19
N GLU A 207 10.80 6.29 17.08
CA GLU A 207 12.16 5.85 16.74
C GLU A 207 12.16 4.67 15.75
N GLN A 208 11.23 3.72 15.91
CA GLN A 208 11.04 2.63 14.95
C GLN A 208 10.54 3.16 13.61
N ARG A 209 9.53 4.04 13.56
CA ARG A 209 9.01 4.62 12.31
C ARG A 209 10.06 5.41 11.51
N ILE A 210 10.95 6.13 12.20
CA ILE A 210 12.08 6.82 11.55
C ILE A 210 13.03 5.81 10.89
N LYS A 211 13.33 4.68 11.56
CA LYS A 211 14.16 3.59 10.99
C LYS A 211 13.47 2.93 9.79
N ASP A 212 12.17 2.66 9.92
CA ASP A 212 11.35 2.03 8.89
C ASP A 212 11.34 2.92 7.63
N MET A 213 10.99 4.20 7.77
CA MET A 213 11.00 5.20 6.69
C MET A 213 12.37 5.28 5.99
N MET A 214 13.45 5.33 6.76
CA MET A 214 14.82 5.38 6.20
C MET A 214 15.16 4.13 5.38
N HIS A 215 14.76 2.94 5.83
CA HIS A 215 15.02 1.69 5.10
C HIS A 215 14.19 1.61 3.82
N THR A 216 12.88 1.83 3.90
CA THR A 216 11.96 1.85 2.75
C THR A 216 12.45 2.82 1.66
N ARG A 217 12.96 4.00 2.04
CA ARG A 217 13.57 4.96 1.11
C ARG A 217 14.90 4.51 0.51
N ARG A 218 15.81 3.90 1.30
CA ARG A 218 17.09 3.39 0.78
C ARG A 218 16.85 2.26 -0.23
N ASP A 219 15.96 1.33 0.12
CA ASP A 219 15.72 0.11 -0.64
C ASP A 219 14.76 0.34 -1.83
N SER A 220 14.26 1.58 -2.05
CA SER A 220 13.15 1.90 -2.97
C SER A 220 12.04 0.85 -2.88
N GLU A 221 11.52 0.63 -1.67
CA GLU A 221 10.75 -0.57 -1.36
C GLU A 221 9.34 -0.55 -1.95
N TRP A 222 9.05 -1.54 -2.78
CA TRP A 222 7.73 -1.87 -3.30
C TRP A 222 7.15 -3.03 -2.52
N LEU A 223 5.83 -3.01 -2.28
CA LEU A 223 5.11 -4.18 -1.78
C LEU A 223 4.17 -4.70 -2.85
N ILE A 224 4.18 -6.01 -3.07
CA ILE A 224 3.10 -6.70 -3.80
C ILE A 224 2.35 -7.59 -2.82
N LYS A 225 1.04 -7.41 -2.74
CA LYS A 225 0.11 -8.21 -1.96
C LYS A 225 -0.46 -9.33 -2.82
N GLY A 226 -0.62 -10.52 -2.25
CA GLY A 226 -1.11 -11.70 -2.96
C GLY A 226 0.00 -12.45 -3.71
N VAL A 227 -0.39 -13.50 -4.45
CA VAL A 227 0.53 -14.39 -5.18
C VAL A 227 0.84 -13.79 -6.54
N VAL A 228 2.12 -13.58 -6.87
CA VAL A 228 2.54 -13.13 -8.21
C VAL A 228 2.76 -14.34 -9.11
N PRO A 229 2.04 -14.47 -10.24
CA PRO A 229 2.19 -15.61 -11.15
C PRO A 229 3.59 -15.73 -11.75
N HIS A 230 4.04 -16.97 -11.96
CA HIS A 230 5.38 -17.29 -12.48
C HIS A 230 5.73 -16.62 -13.81
N GLU A 231 4.76 -16.32 -14.69
CA GLU A 231 5.02 -15.69 -15.98
C GLU A 231 5.58 -14.26 -15.87
N TYR A 232 5.39 -13.59 -14.73
CA TYR A 232 5.97 -12.28 -14.42
C TYR A 232 7.31 -12.38 -13.66
N ILE A 233 7.83 -13.59 -13.43
CA ILE A 233 9.01 -13.83 -12.60
C ILE A 233 10.14 -14.39 -13.47
N HIS A 234 11.33 -13.80 -13.34
CA HIS A 234 12.51 -14.23 -14.08
C HIS A 234 13.69 -14.39 -13.11
N GLU A 235 14.49 -15.44 -13.27
CA GLU A 235 15.80 -15.50 -12.60
C GLU A 235 16.68 -14.38 -13.17
N ALA A 236 17.32 -13.61 -12.28
CA ALA A 236 18.28 -12.61 -12.70
C ALA A 236 19.68 -13.25 -12.76
N SER A 237 20.21 -13.32 -13.98
CA SER A 237 21.58 -13.75 -14.31
C SER A 237 22.65 -12.79 -13.79
#